data_AF-A0A1B9L7Y6-F1
#
_entry.id   AF-A0A1B9L7Y6-F1
#
_cell.length_a   1.000
_cell.length_b   1.000
_cell.length_c   1.000
_cell.angle_alpha   90.00
_cell.angle_beta   90.00
_cell.angle_gamma   90.00
#
_symmetry.space_group_name_H-M   'P 1'
#
loop_
_entity.id
_entity.type
_entity.pdbx_description
1 polymer ?
#
loop_
_entity_poly.entity_id
_entity_poly.type
_entity_poly.pdbx_seq_one_letter_code
_entity_poly.pdbx_strand_id
1 'polypeptide(L)'
;MGLMNKLVEVFPTRSLKVMKLKQEGSFHQIRRICATIILFMLAMFIALKNYPGLITDYKISRNPVVVDYDVEGKCRAKRMIDNCSVKITTDTGQVITRDYVFLGGAKENYKVVTMASADDPSLVTIDLAINNMRTLFLATTVLTLLLLLVTWMSLVCFLRTHKMAKVIDEINGQKLTPVIVPIKLVSYGKTITALYRANNAQGINAKYAANFNKGSNGGPIIIGDMIRNTCNALAVVGESNSVPILLDQNFTRCDFTYDEMEALEKVLS
;
A
#
# COMPACT_ATOMS: atom_id res chain seq x y z
N MET A 1 -25.98 38.82 -11.14
CA MET A 1 -26.37 37.68 -10.27
C MET A 1 -25.33 36.59 -10.48
N GLY A 2 -24.56 36.24 -9.45
CA GLY A 2 -23.40 35.35 -9.59
C GLY A 2 -23.81 33.92 -9.99
N LEU A 3 -22.90 33.20 -10.66
CA LEU A 3 -23.07 31.80 -11.10
C LEU A 3 -23.61 30.89 -9.98
N MET A 4 -23.13 31.07 -8.75
CA MET A 4 -23.60 30.31 -7.58
C MET A 4 -25.09 30.51 -7.30
N ASN A 5 -25.62 31.74 -7.43
CA ASN A 5 -27.03 32.00 -7.13
C ASN A 5 -27.94 31.32 -8.16
N LYS A 6 -27.52 31.30 -9.42
CA LYS A 6 -28.23 30.56 -10.48
C LYS A 6 -28.15 29.04 -10.26
N LEU A 7 -26.98 28.54 -9.83
CA LEU A 7 -26.82 27.12 -9.51
C LEU A 7 -27.72 26.71 -8.35
N VAL A 8 -27.78 27.49 -7.26
CA VAL A 8 -28.64 27.20 -6.10
C VAL A 8 -30.13 27.20 -6.49
N GLU A 9 -30.55 28.07 -7.42
CA GLU A 9 -31.93 28.15 -7.90
C GLU A 9 -32.34 26.93 -8.73
N VAL A 10 -31.41 26.41 -9.55
CA VAL A 10 -31.65 25.27 -10.45
C VAL A 10 -31.35 23.93 -9.78
N PHE A 11 -30.61 23.93 -8.66
CA PHE A 11 -30.22 22.69 -8.00
C PHE A 11 -31.43 21.95 -7.40
N PRO A 12 -31.51 20.62 -7.53
CA PRO A 12 -32.62 19.85 -7.01
C PRO A 12 -32.82 20.07 -5.51
N THR A 13 -34.05 20.38 -5.11
CA THR A 13 -34.42 20.55 -3.70
C THR A 13 -34.82 19.24 -3.02
N ARG A 14 -34.98 18.16 -3.81
CA ARG A 14 -35.25 16.80 -3.32
C ARG A 14 -34.01 16.13 -2.74
N SER A 15 -34.22 15.09 -1.94
CA SER A 15 -33.14 14.22 -1.48
C SER A 15 -32.46 13.52 -2.65
N LEU A 16 -31.14 13.62 -2.73
CA LEU A 16 -30.34 12.95 -3.75
C LEU A 16 -29.57 11.78 -3.13
N LYS A 17 -29.53 10.66 -3.84
CA LYS A 17 -28.66 9.52 -3.52
C LYS A 17 -27.31 9.73 -4.17
N VAL A 18 -26.28 9.76 -3.33
CA VAL A 18 -24.89 9.77 -3.82
C VAL A 18 -24.55 8.37 -4.29
N MET A 19 -24.30 8.21 -5.58
CA MET A 19 -23.91 6.92 -6.13
C MET A 19 -22.51 6.57 -5.64
N LYS A 20 -22.35 5.39 -5.03
CA LYS A 20 -21.02 4.87 -4.69
C LYS A 20 -20.20 4.81 -5.97
N LEU A 21 -19.05 5.47 -5.98
CA LEU A 21 -18.15 5.54 -7.12
C LEU A 21 -17.95 4.14 -7.70
N LYS A 22 -18.43 3.92 -8.93
CA LYS A 22 -18.39 2.63 -9.66
C LYS A 22 -16.98 2.02 -9.74
N GLN A 23 -15.95 2.84 -9.54
CA GLN A 23 -14.54 2.43 -9.52
C GLN A 23 -14.12 1.63 -8.27
N GLU A 24 -15.00 1.50 -7.26
CA GLU A 24 -14.75 0.73 -6.03
C GLU A 24 -15.76 -0.42 -5.87
N GLY A 25 -15.87 -1.29 -6.88
CA GLY A 25 -16.60 -2.54 -6.70
C GLY A 25 -16.10 -3.30 -5.47
N SER A 26 -17.02 -3.75 -4.60
CA SER A 26 -16.72 -4.47 -3.34
C SER A 26 -15.69 -5.60 -3.52
N PHE A 27 -15.75 -6.29 -4.66
CA PHE A 27 -14.80 -7.35 -5.02
C PHE A 27 -13.35 -6.88 -5.13
N HIS A 28 -13.10 -5.67 -5.66
CA HIS A 28 -11.75 -5.11 -5.74
C HIS A 28 -11.21 -4.73 -4.36
N GLN A 29 -12.06 -4.27 -3.45
CA GLN A 29 -11.67 -3.96 -2.07
C GLN A 29 -11.32 -5.25 -1.30
N ILE A 30 -12.16 -6.28 -1.39
CA ILE A 30 -11.89 -7.59 -0.78
C ILE A 30 -10.57 -8.18 -1.31
N ARG A 31 -10.36 -8.16 -2.63
CA ARG A 31 -9.12 -8.64 -3.24
C ARG A 31 -7.88 -7.90 -2.72
N ARG A 32 -7.97 -6.59 -2.51
CA ARG A 32 -6.86 -5.78 -1.96
C ARG A 32 -6.57 -6.13 -0.50
N ILE A 33 -7.61 -6.36 0.31
CA ILE A 33 -7.45 -6.77 1.72
C ILE A 33 -6.79 -8.16 1.79
N CYS A 34 -7.31 -9.13 1.04
CA CYS A 34 -6.72 -10.47 0.97
C CYS A 34 -5.25 -10.41 0.56
N ALA A 35 -4.92 -9.65 -0.48
CA ALA A 35 -3.53 -9.46 -0.91
C ALA A 35 -2.65 -8.83 0.18
N THR A 36 -3.17 -7.86 0.92
CA THR A 36 -2.45 -7.20 2.03
C THR A 36 -2.15 -8.18 3.16
N ILE A 37 -3.13 -9.02 3.54
CA ILE A 37 -2.95 -10.06 4.56
C ILE A 37 -1.90 -11.08 4.12
N ILE A 38 -1.95 -11.54 2.87
CA ILE A 38 -0.98 -12.49 2.32
C ILE A 38 0.44 -11.90 2.36
N LEU A 39 0.60 -10.63 1.96
CA LEU A 39 1.90 -9.95 2.00
C LEU A 39 2.44 -9.81 3.42
N PHE A 40 1.57 -9.50 4.39
CA PHE A 40 1.95 -9.41 5.80
C PHE A 40 2.40 -10.77 6.35
N MET A 41 1.62 -11.83 6.07
CA MET A 41 1.96 -13.20 6.47
C MET A 41 3.29 -13.64 5.84
N LEU A 42 3.53 -13.30 4.57
CA LEU A 42 4.79 -13.59 3.89
C LEU A 42 5.97 -12.85 4.55
N ALA A 43 5.80 -11.58 4.91
CA ALA A 43 6.83 -10.81 5.60
C ALA A 43 7.19 -11.43 6.96
N MET A 44 6.17 -11.84 7.73
CA MET A 44 6.36 -12.51 9.02
C MET A 44 7.01 -13.89 8.85
N PHE A 45 6.59 -14.67 7.86
CA PHE A 45 7.20 -15.97 7.56
C PHE A 45 8.69 -15.84 7.21
N ILE A 46 9.05 -14.87 6.35
CA ILE A 46 10.45 -14.60 6.00
C ILE A 46 11.25 -14.21 7.24
N ALA A 47 10.71 -13.33 8.08
CA ALA A 47 11.38 -12.91 9.31
C ALA A 47 11.60 -14.10 10.27
N LEU A 48 10.53 -14.84 10.60
CA LEU A 48 10.59 -15.95 11.54
C LEU A 48 11.51 -17.09 11.08
N LYS A 49 11.60 -17.32 9.76
CA LYS A 49 12.47 -18.37 9.21
C LYS A 49 13.95 -17.98 9.23
N ASN A 50 14.30 -16.73 8.90
CA ASN A 50 15.69 -16.33 8.66
C ASN A 50 16.40 -15.72 9.88
N TYR A 51 15.69 -14.98 10.74
CA TYR A 51 16.33 -14.29 11.87
C TYR A 51 16.93 -15.22 12.93
N PRO A 52 16.32 -16.36 13.33
CA PRO A 52 16.88 -17.22 14.37
C PRO A 52 18.27 -17.77 14.03
N GLY A 53 18.47 -18.23 12.78
CA GLY A 53 19.77 -18.68 12.28
C GLY A 53 20.81 -17.56 12.33
N LEU A 54 20.41 -16.36 11.89
CA LEU A 54 21.27 -15.18 11.89
C LEU A 54 21.70 -14.71 13.28
N ILE A 55 20.80 -14.78 14.27
CA ILE A 55 21.15 -14.46 15.66
C ILE A 55 22.19 -15.45 16.19
N THR A 56 22.09 -16.71 15.77
CA THR A 56 23.01 -17.77 16.18
C THR A 56 24.38 -17.57 15.53
N ASP A 57 24.42 -17.31 14.23
CA ASP A 57 25.65 -17.00 13.49
C ASP A 57 26.30 -15.70 14.02
N TYR A 58 25.51 -14.70 14.43
CA TYR A 58 26.03 -13.47 15.04
C TYR A 58 26.70 -13.74 16.38
N LYS A 59 26.12 -14.60 17.23
CA LYS A 59 26.74 -15.00 18.51
C LYS A 59 28.08 -15.67 18.27
N ILE A 60 28.17 -16.60 17.31
CA ILE A 60 29.40 -17.31 16.98
C ILE A 60 30.47 -16.35 16.42
N SER A 61 30.07 -15.38 15.60
CA SER A 61 30.99 -14.40 14.99
C SER A 61 31.73 -13.51 16.00
N ARG A 62 31.27 -13.42 17.26
CA ARG A 62 31.91 -12.58 18.28
C ARG A 62 33.16 -13.20 18.90
N ASN A 63 33.23 -14.53 18.95
CA ASN A 63 34.40 -15.24 19.46
C ASN A 63 34.60 -16.57 18.70
N PRO A 64 34.92 -16.50 17.39
CA PRO A 64 35.00 -17.68 16.55
C PRO A 64 36.28 -18.46 16.82
N VAL A 65 36.15 -19.76 17.10
CA VAL A 65 37.25 -20.72 17.23
C VAL A 65 37.15 -21.73 16.11
N VAL A 66 38.25 -21.93 15.39
CA VAL A 66 38.33 -22.95 14.34
C VAL A 66 38.36 -24.33 15.01
N VAL A 67 37.46 -25.20 14.59
CA VAL A 67 37.37 -26.60 15.06
C VAL A 67 37.45 -27.52 13.85
N ASP A 68 38.12 -28.66 13.98
CA ASP A 68 38.28 -29.62 12.87
C ASP A 68 37.21 -30.72 12.98
N TYR A 69 36.01 -30.40 12.53
CA TYR A 69 34.86 -31.32 12.50
C TYR A 69 34.52 -31.72 11.07
N ASP A 70 34.04 -32.95 10.89
CA ASP A 70 33.64 -33.47 9.59
C ASP A 70 32.34 -32.79 9.10
N VAL A 71 32.34 -32.37 7.83
CA VAL A 71 31.25 -31.57 7.24
C VAL A 71 30.78 -32.20 5.93
N GLU A 72 29.53 -32.65 5.94
CA GLU A 72 28.84 -33.09 4.72
C GLU A 72 27.79 -32.04 4.31
N GLY A 73 27.96 -31.43 3.13
CA GLY A 73 27.04 -30.42 2.61
C GLY A 73 26.33 -30.85 1.33
N LYS A 74 25.02 -30.66 1.25
CA LYS A 74 24.24 -30.77 0.00
C LYS A 74 23.62 -29.43 -0.34
N CYS A 75 24.10 -28.81 -1.41
CA CYS A 75 23.60 -27.53 -1.92
C CYS A 75 22.68 -27.74 -3.12
N ARG A 76 21.50 -27.11 -3.09
CA ARG A 76 20.58 -26.99 -4.22
C ARG A 76 20.61 -25.55 -4.70
N ALA A 77 21.40 -25.31 -5.75
CA ALA A 77 21.52 -23.99 -6.36
C ALA A 77 20.27 -23.63 -7.17
N LYS A 78 19.72 -22.43 -6.94
CA LYS A 78 18.61 -21.87 -7.71
C LYS A 78 18.89 -20.40 -8.07
N ARG A 79 19.48 -20.20 -9.25
CA ARG A 79 19.67 -18.92 -9.96
C ARG A 79 20.49 -17.86 -9.18
N MET A 80 19.95 -17.32 -8.10
CA MET A 80 20.60 -16.32 -7.22
C MET A 80 20.66 -16.76 -5.76
N ILE A 81 19.96 -17.84 -5.40
CA ILE A 81 19.85 -18.34 -4.02
C ILE A 81 20.24 -19.81 -3.99
N ASP A 82 21.19 -20.15 -3.14
CA ASP A 82 21.65 -21.51 -2.94
C ASP A 82 21.20 -21.97 -1.56
N ASN A 83 20.38 -23.03 -1.53
CA ASN A 83 19.93 -23.64 -0.28
C ASN A 83 20.82 -24.83 0.01
N CYS A 84 21.61 -24.75 1.08
CA CYS A 84 22.53 -25.80 1.48
C CYS A 84 22.07 -26.42 2.78
N SER A 85 21.93 -27.74 2.80
CA SER A 85 21.75 -28.49 4.04
C SER A 85 23.11 -29.08 4.41
N VAL A 86 23.60 -28.73 5.59
CA VAL A 86 24.94 -29.09 6.06
C VAL A 86 24.79 -29.92 7.33
N LYS A 87 25.48 -31.03 7.36
CA LYS A 87 25.57 -31.96 8.48
C LYS A 87 26.99 -31.87 9.01
N ILE A 88 27.12 -31.47 10.27
CA ILE A 88 28.38 -31.36 10.99
C ILE A 88 28.44 -32.50 12.00
N THR A 89 29.46 -33.33 11.94
CA THR A 89 29.69 -34.41 12.90
C THR A 89 30.82 -33.99 13.84
N THR A 90 30.51 -33.82 15.12
CA THR A 90 31.52 -33.48 16.14
C THR A 90 32.41 -34.69 16.45
N ASP A 91 33.56 -34.43 17.07
CA ASP A 91 34.47 -35.44 17.65
C ASP A 91 33.78 -36.38 18.66
N THR A 92 32.75 -35.90 19.35
CA THR A 92 31.90 -36.68 20.25
C THR A 92 30.86 -37.56 19.54
N GLY A 93 30.81 -37.52 18.20
CA GLY A 93 29.84 -38.25 17.38
C GLY A 93 28.45 -37.60 17.30
N GLN A 94 28.29 -36.39 17.82
CA GLN A 94 27.02 -35.65 17.74
C GLN A 94 26.84 -35.11 16.32
N VAL A 95 25.66 -35.37 15.74
CA VAL A 95 25.30 -34.89 14.41
C VAL A 95 24.46 -33.62 14.55
N ILE A 96 24.98 -32.51 14.04
CA ILE A 96 24.28 -31.22 13.99
C ILE A 96 23.91 -30.93 12.54
N THR A 97 22.61 -30.89 12.25
CA THR A 97 22.10 -30.52 10.93
C THR A 97 21.68 -29.05 10.92
N ARG A 98 22.18 -28.27 9.96
CA ARG A 98 21.78 -26.88 9.73
C ARG A 98 21.52 -26.60 8.26
N ASP A 99 20.46 -25.82 8.02
CA ASP A 99 20.13 -25.32 6.70
C ASP A 99 20.62 -23.87 6.56
N TYR A 100 21.42 -23.62 5.53
CA TYR A 100 21.95 -22.32 5.18
C TYR A 100 21.37 -21.84 3.85
N VAL A 101 21.17 -20.54 3.76
CA VAL A 101 20.73 -19.86 2.54
C VAL A 101 21.83 -18.88 2.14
N PHE A 102 22.41 -19.10 0.97
CA PHE A 102 23.46 -18.25 0.43
C PHE A 102 22.96 -17.44 -0.77
N LEU A 103 23.45 -16.21 -0.88
CA LEU A 103 23.22 -15.34 -2.03
C LEU A 103 24.45 -15.45 -2.94
N GLY A 104 24.30 -16.17 -4.05
CA GLY A 104 25.38 -16.39 -4.99
C GLY A 104 25.26 -17.78 -5.59
N GLY A 105 24.72 -17.87 -6.81
CA GLY A 105 24.57 -19.12 -7.55
C GLY A 105 25.92 -19.64 -8.05
N ALA A 106 26.79 -20.09 -7.14
CA ALA A 106 28.08 -20.63 -7.55
C ALA A 106 27.88 -22.03 -8.14
N LYS A 107 28.50 -22.28 -9.30
CA LYS A 107 28.48 -23.61 -9.94
C LYS A 107 29.54 -24.56 -9.37
N GLU A 108 30.42 -24.06 -8.50
CA GLU A 108 31.56 -24.79 -7.95
C GLU A 108 31.33 -25.18 -6.48
N ASN A 109 32.04 -26.21 -6.03
CA ASN A 109 31.99 -26.67 -4.64
C ASN A 109 32.59 -25.60 -3.71
N TYR A 110 31.83 -25.19 -2.69
CA TYR A 110 32.33 -24.28 -1.67
C TYR A 110 33.35 -25.00 -0.78
N LYS A 111 34.55 -24.42 -0.62
CA LYS A 111 35.46 -24.80 0.46
C LYS A 111 35.02 -24.09 1.73
N VAL A 112 34.78 -24.84 2.79
CA VAL A 112 34.28 -24.32 4.06
C VAL A 112 35.12 -24.85 5.23
N VAL A 113 35.19 -24.05 6.29
CA VAL A 113 35.84 -24.40 7.56
C VAL A 113 34.81 -24.32 8.67
N THR A 114 34.84 -25.28 9.59
CA THR A 114 33.96 -25.30 10.76
C THR A 114 34.46 -24.34 11.85
N MET A 115 33.53 -23.56 12.39
CA MET A 115 33.77 -22.59 13.44
C MET A 115 32.79 -22.80 14.59
N ALA A 116 33.31 -22.87 15.81
CA ALA A 116 32.52 -22.92 17.04
C ALA A 116 32.62 -21.61 17.82
N SER A 117 31.64 -21.32 18.67
CA SER A 117 31.73 -20.21 19.62
C SER A 117 32.60 -20.60 20.81
N ALA A 118 33.60 -19.79 21.17
CA ALA A 118 34.41 -20.06 22.37
C ALA A 118 33.56 -20.01 23.66
N ASP A 119 32.53 -19.16 23.68
CA ASP A 119 31.65 -18.95 24.83
C ASP A 119 30.61 -20.07 24.99
N ASP A 120 30.33 -20.81 23.90
CA ASP A 120 29.36 -21.92 23.88
C ASP A 120 29.76 -22.93 22.78
N PRO A 121 30.57 -23.95 23.11
CA PRO A 121 31.09 -24.91 22.15
C PRO A 121 30.00 -25.80 21.51
N SER A 122 28.75 -25.75 22.00
CA SER A 122 27.62 -26.42 21.34
C SER A 122 27.14 -25.71 20.07
N LEU A 123 27.55 -24.45 19.87
CA LEU A 123 27.20 -23.64 18.71
C LEU A 123 28.29 -23.75 17.64
N VAL A 124 28.03 -24.57 16.62
CA VAL A 124 28.92 -24.75 15.46
C VAL A 124 28.27 -24.24 14.18
N THR A 125 29.04 -23.54 13.35
CA THR A 125 28.65 -23.04 12.02
C THR A 125 29.82 -23.19 11.04
N ILE A 126 29.61 -22.77 9.79
CA ILE A 126 30.66 -22.73 8.77
C ILE A 126 31.09 -21.28 8.50
N ASP A 127 32.37 -21.06 8.20
CA ASP A 127 32.96 -19.76 7.88
C ASP A 127 32.20 -19.02 6.76
N LEU A 128 31.73 -19.77 5.75
CA LEU A 128 30.90 -19.24 4.67
C LEU A 128 29.57 -18.65 5.15
N ALA A 129 28.98 -19.21 6.20
CA ALA A 129 27.77 -18.67 6.83
C ALA A 129 28.05 -17.34 7.52
N ILE A 130 29.15 -17.24 8.26
CA ILE A 130 29.56 -15.99 8.92
C ILE A 130 29.83 -14.89 7.88
N ASN A 131 30.55 -15.21 6.80
CA ASN A 131 30.88 -14.24 5.76
C ASN A 131 29.64 -13.73 5.01
N ASN A 132 28.68 -14.61 4.73
CA ASN A 132 27.43 -14.25 4.05
C ASN A 132 26.34 -13.72 4.99
N MET A 133 26.49 -13.87 6.32
CA MET A 133 25.51 -13.45 7.32
C MET A 133 25.10 -12.00 7.14
N ARG A 134 26.06 -11.10 6.91
CA ARG A 134 25.78 -9.66 6.74
C ARG A 134 24.95 -9.39 5.48
N THR A 135 25.29 -10.04 4.37
CA THR A 135 24.56 -9.90 3.10
C THR A 135 23.15 -10.47 3.23
N LEU A 136 23.00 -11.62 3.87
CA LEU A 136 21.71 -12.25 4.13
C LEU A 136 20.85 -11.41 5.08
N PHE A 137 21.44 -10.84 6.14
CA PHE A 137 20.77 -9.90 7.05
C PHE A 137 20.23 -8.71 6.27
N LEU A 138 21.09 -8.02 5.53
CA LEU A 138 20.68 -6.84 4.75
C LEU A 138 19.58 -7.20 3.75
N ALA A 139 19.71 -8.29 3.00
CA ALA A 139 18.72 -8.71 2.01
C ALA A 139 17.36 -9.05 2.67
N THR A 140 17.37 -9.83 3.75
CA THR A 140 16.15 -10.22 4.47
C THR A 140 15.49 -9.03 5.15
N THR A 141 16.25 -8.17 5.84
CA THR A 141 15.74 -6.95 6.47
C THR A 141 15.16 -5.99 5.45
N VAL A 142 15.85 -5.72 4.34
CA VAL A 142 15.34 -4.82 3.28
C VAL A 142 14.05 -5.38 2.67
N LEU A 143 14.00 -6.68 2.36
CA LEU A 143 12.82 -7.32 1.80
C LEU A 143 11.63 -7.26 2.78
N THR A 144 11.84 -7.60 4.05
CA THR A 144 10.79 -7.54 5.08
C THR A 144 10.28 -6.11 5.26
N LEU A 145 11.18 -5.11 5.32
CA LEU A 145 10.79 -3.70 5.43
C LEU A 145 9.99 -3.22 4.22
N LEU A 146 10.37 -3.61 3.01
CA LEU A 146 9.65 -3.26 1.80
C LEU A 146 8.23 -3.85 1.80
N LEU A 147 8.09 -5.13 2.16
CA LEU A 147 6.78 -5.77 2.29
C LEU A 147 5.92 -5.09 3.35
N LEU A 148 6.48 -4.77 4.52
CA LEU A 148 5.77 -4.05 5.57
C LEU A 148 5.33 -2.65 5.11
N LEU A 149 6.19 -1.92 4.39
CA LEU A 149 5.85 -0.60 3.83
C LEU A 149 4.67 -0.69 2.86
N VAL A 150 4.65 -1.69 1.98
CA VAL A 150 3.54 -1.91 1.04
C VAL A 150 2.25 -2.25 1.79
N THR A 151 2.31 -3.07 2.84
CA THR A 151 1.13 -3.39 3.67
C THR A 151 0.60 -2.16 4.41
N TRP A 152 1.49 -1.35 4.98
CA TRP A 152 1.16 -0.09 5.64
C TRP A 152 0.48 0.90 4.69
N MET A 153 1.05 1.13 3.51
CA MET A 153 0.47 2.01 2.49
C MET A 153 -0.92 1.54 2.05
N SER A 154 -1.11 0.22 1.93
CA SER A 154 -2.40 -0.38 1.58
C SER A 154 -3.44 -0.17 2.68
N LEU A 155 -3.06 -0.32 3.95
CA LEU A 155 -3.92 -0.07 5.10
C LEU A 155 -4.34 1.41 5.18
N VAL A 156 -3.40 2.35 4.98
CA VAL A 156 -3.72 3.78 4.95
C VAL A 156 -4.72 4.10 3.83
N CYS A 157 -4.55 3.52 2.64
CA CYS A 157 -5.51 3.68 1.55
C CYS A 157 -6.89 3.16 1.94
N PHE A 158 -6.95 1.97 2.54
CA PHE A 158 -8.20 1.34 2.97
C PHE A 158 -8.94 2.17 4.03
N LEU A 159 -8.22 2.70 5.02
CA LEU A 159 -8.81 3.59 6.03
C LEU A 159 -9.36 4.88 5.41
N ARG A 160 -8.67 5.43 4.39
CA ARG A 160 -9.15 6.62 3.66
C ARG A 160 -10.43 6.32 2.87
N THR A 161 -10.49 5.20 2.16
CA THR A 161 -11.70 4.82 1.40
C THR A 161 -12.87 4.55 2.34
N HIS A 162 -12.64 3.89 3.48
CA HIS A 162 -13.68 3.66 4.48
C HIS A 162 -14.21 4.97 5.08
N LYS A 163 -13.34 5.94 5.38
CA LYS A 163 -13.77 7.27 5.85
C LYS A 163 -14.66 7.96 4.81
N MET A 164 -14.29 7.91 3.53
CA MET A 164 -15.09 8.51 2.46
C MET A 164 -16.41 7.76 2.23
N ALA A 165 -16.41 6.43 2.34
CA ALA A 165 -17.63 5.63 2.26
C ALA A 165 -18.61 5.99 3.38
N LYS A 166 -18.12 6.22 4.61
CA LYS A 166 -18.94 6.68 5.73
C LYS A 166 -19.55 8.05 5.46
N VAL A 167 -18.77 9.01 4.93
CA VAL A 167 -19.30 10.34 4.54
C VAL A 167 -20.38 10.20 3.47
N ILE A 168 -20.17 9.35 2.46
CA ILE A 168 -21.17 9.09 1.41
C ILE A 168 -22.44 8.51 2.02
N ASP A 169 -22.33 7.50 2.90
CA ASP A 169 -23.48 6.86 3.54
C ASP A 169 -24.24 7.84 4.48
N GLU A 170 -23.54 8.76 5.15
CA GLU A 170 -24.16 9.81 5.98
C GLU A 170 -24.94 10.84 5.14
N ILE A 171 -24.40 11.24 3.99
CA ILE A 171 -25.01 12.24 3.10
C ILE A 171 -26.09 11.62 2.19
N ASN A 172 -26.11 10.30 2.06
CA ASN A 172 -27.00 9.59 1.15
C ASN A 172 -28.48 9.82 1.51
N GLY A 173 -29.26 10.30 0.54
CA GLY A 173 -30.68 10.57 0.75
C GLY A 173 -30.98 11.87 1.49
N GLN A 174 -29.98 12.75 1.64
CA GLN A 174 -30.18 14.10 2.17
C GLN A 174 -30.36 15.12 1.05
N LYS A 175 -30.84 16.31 1.43
CA LYS A 175 -30.81 17.47 0.55
C LYS A 175 -29.36 17.92 0.39
N LEU A 176 -28.93 18.07 -0.87
CA LEU A 176 -27.58 18.48 -1.21
C LEU A 176 -27.57 19.94 -1.61
N THR A 177 -26.51 20.65 -1.24
CA THR A 177 -26.30 22.05 -1.63
C THR A 177 -25.05 22.17 -2.50
N PRO A 178 -25.12 22.91 -3.64
CA PRO A 178 -23.98 23.09 -4.51
C PRO A 178 -22.97 24.06 -3.89
N VAL A 179 -21.68 23.70 -3.95
CA VAL A 179 -20.56 24.50 -3.43
C VAL A 179 -19.43 24.47 -4.45
N ILE A 180 -18.70 25.59 -4.54
CA ILE A 180 -17.49 25.70 -5.36
C ILE A 180 -16.28 25.46 -4.48
N VAL A 181 -15.43 24.51 -4.87
CA VAL A 181 -14.23 24.13 -4.11
C VAL A 181 -12.98 24.32 -4.96
N PRO A 182 -11.93 24.98 -4.45
CA PRO A 182 -10.65 25.04 -5.14
C PRO A 182 -9.98 23.67 -5.11
N ILE A 183 -9.68 23.14 -6.30
CA ILE A 183 -9.02 21.85 -6.49
C ILE A 183 -7.67 22.04 -7.17
N LYS A 184 -6.73 21.15 -6.86
CA LYS A 184 -5.50 20.95 -7.63
C LYS A 184 -5.63 19.68 -8.44
N LEU A 185 -5.50 19.78 -9.76
CA LEU A 185 -5.59 18.64 -10.65
C LEU A 185 -4.22 18.00 -10.86
N VAL A 186 -4.17 16.69 -10.72
CA VAL A 186 -3.03 15.85 -11.04
C VAL A 186 -3.48 14.78 -12.00
N SER A 187 -2.92 14.77 -13.20
CA SER A 187 -3.22 13.75 -14.21
C SER A 187 -2.13 12.68 -14.21
N TYR A 188 -2.51 11.42 -14.08
CA TYR A 188 -1.60 10.28 -14.20
C TYR A 188 -2.21 9.22 -15.13
N GLY A 189 -1.63 9.06 -16.32
CA GLY A 189 -2.12 8.14 -17.35
C GLY A 189 -3.59 8.41 -17.72
N LYS A 190 -4.46 7.43 -17.45
CA LYS A 190 -5.91 7.49 -17.72
C LYS A 190 -6.74 8.05 -16.57
N THR A 191 -6.13 8.47 -15.46
CA THR A 191 -6.83 8.95 -14.26
C THR A 191 -6.49 10.40 -13.97
N ILE A 192 -7.51 11.19 -13.65
CA ILE A 192 -7.38 12.56 -13.15
C ILE A 192 -7.73 12.54 -11.67
N THR A 193 -6.83 13.02 -10.83
CA THR A 193 -7.05 13.15 -9.38
C THR A 193 -7.20 14.62 -9.04
N ALA A 194 -8.35 14.99 -8.48
CA ALA A 194 -8.58 16.30 -7.90
C ALA A 194 -8.26 16.26 -6.40
N LEU A 195 -7.26 17.05 -6.00
CA LEU A 195 -6.84 17.21 -4.61
C LEU A 195 -7.44 18.49 -4.03
N TYR A 196 -8.10 18.41 -2.89
CA TYR A 196 -8.71 19.56 -2.23
C TYR A 196 -8.59 19.48 -0.72
N ARG A 197 -8.86 20.61 -0.06
CA ARG A 197 -9.01 20.67 1.39
C ARG A 197 -10.43 21.07 1.73
N ALA A 198 -10.98 20.43 2.74
CA ALA A 198 -12.28 20.78 3.27
C ALA A 198 -12.31 20.52 4.77
N ASN A 199 -13.23 21.19 5.45
CA ASN A 199 -13.52 20.88 6.84
C ASN A 199 -14.45 19.67 6.88
N ASN A 200 -14.18 18.74 7.80
CA ASN A 200 -15.11 17.65 8.08
C ASN A 200 -16.29 18.13 8.95
N ALA A 201 -17.24 17.25 9.26
CA ALA A 201 -18.34 17.53 10.18
C ALA A 201 -17.90 18.01 11.58
N GLN A 202 -16.64 17.81 11.97
CA GLN A 202 -16.05 18.25 13.24
C GLN A 202 -15.27 19.58 13.11
N GLY A 203 -15.31 20.24 11.95
CA GLY A 203 -14.57 21.48 11.69
C GLY A 203 -13.07 21.30 11.43
N ILE A 204 -12.58 20.06 11.38
CA ILE A 204 -11.16 19.76 11.16
C ILE A 204 -10.86 19.82 9.66
N ASN A 205 -9.88 20.66 9.29
CA ASN A 205 -9.41 20.79 7.92
C ASN A 205 -8.60 19.55 7.50
N ALA A 206 -9.13 18.77 6.56
CA ALA A 206 -8.49 17.56 6.05
C ALA A 206 -8.24 17.65 4.53
N LYS A 207 -7.24 16.90 4.07
CA LYS A 207 -6.95 16.73 2.64
C LYS A 207 -7.78 15.59 2.07
N TYR A 208 -8.44 15.85 0.97
CA TYR A 208 -9.27 14.91 0.23
C TYR A 208 -8.78 14.76 -1.20
N ALA A 209 -9.08 13.61 -1.79
CA ALA A 209 -8.75 13.29 -3.17
C ALA A 209 -9.96 12.61 -3.82
N ALA A 210 -10.31 13.07 -5.01
CA ALA A 210 -11.33 12.44 -5.85
C ALA A 210 -10.70 12.01 -7.17
N ASN A 211 -10.90 10.75 -7.54
CA ASN A 211 -10.38 10.19 -8.79
C ASN A 211 -11.47 10.19 -9.86
N PHE A 212 -11.07 10.47 -11.09
CA PHE A 212 -11.90 10.62 -12.27
C PHE A 212 -11.25 9.91 -13.45
N ASN A 213 -12.05 9.37 -14.36
CA ASN A 213 -11.55 8.70 -15.56
C ASN A 213 -11.42 9.71 -16.72
N LYS A 214 -10.22 9.82 -17.29
CA LYS A 214 -9.91 10.74 -18.38
C LYS A 214 -10.58 10.34 -19.71
N GLY A 215 -10.84 9.05 -19.91
CA GLY A 215 -11.24 8.51 -21.22
C GLY A 215 -12.70 8.65 -21.61
N SER A 216 -13.57 9.16 -20.73
CA SER A 216 -15.03 9.14 -20.93
C SER A 216 -15.73 10.46 -20.62
N ASN A 217 -15.04 11.60 -20.79
CA ASN A 217 -15.51 12.92 -20.30
C ASN A 217 -15.99 12.84 -18.85
N GLY A 218 -15.34 12.00 -18.03
CA GLY A 218 -15.71 11.77 -16.64
C GLY A 218 -14.91 12.64 -15.68
N GLY A 219 -14.37 13.77 -16.15
CA GLY A 219 -13.58 14.70 -15.34
C GLY A 219 -14.45 15.47 -14.34
N PRO A 220 -13.85 16.17 -13.36
CA PRO A 220 -14.61 17.07 -12.50
C PRO A 220 -15.22 18.21 -13.32
N ILE A 221 -16.38 18.71 -12.91
CA ILE A 221 -16.96 19.95 -13.47
C ILE A 221 -16.10 21.12 -13.01
N ILE A 222 -15.36 21.73 -13.93
CA ILE A 222 -14.48 22.88 -13.66
C ILE A 222 -15.26 24.16 -13.89
N ILE A 223 -15.14 25.11 -12.96
CA ILE A 223 -15.75 26.44 -13.04
C ILE A 223 -14.64 27.48 -13.19
N GLY A 224 -14.67 28.23 -14.28
CA GLY A 224 -13.69 29.27 -14.59
C GLY A 224 -12.34 28.74 -15.07
N ASP A 225 -11.35 29.63 -15.09
CA ASP A 225 -10.04 29.35 -15.72
C ASP A 225 -9.12 28.48 -14.85
N MET A 226 -8.31 27.67 -15.52
CA MET A 226 -7.25 26.89 -14.88
C MET A 226 -5.97 27.74 -14.78
N ILE A 227 -5.53 28.02 -13.56
CA ILE A 227 -4.28 28.74 -13.30
C ILE A 227 -3.31 27.77 -12.62
N ARG A 228 -2.18 27.47 -13.24
CA ARG A 228 -1.11 26.62 -12.67
C ARG A 228 -1.61 25.29 -12.06
N ASN A 229 -2.47 24.56 -12.78
CA ASN A 229 -3.12 23.30 -12.35
C ASN A 229 -4.05 23.42 -11.13
N THR A 230 -4.39 24.64 -10.72
CA THR A 230 -5.45 24.93 -9.77
C THR A 230 -6.65 25.49 -10.50
N CYS A 231 -7.83 24.98 -10.17
CA CYS A 231 -9.10 25.45 -10.73
C CYS A 231 -10.19 25.28 -9.69
N ASN A 232 -11.30 25.99 -9.87
CA ASN A 232 -12.47 25.78 -9.06
C ASN A 232 -13.29 24.64 -9.65
N ALA A 233 -13.86 23.79 -8.81
CA ALA A 233 -14.73 22.70 -9.26
C ALA A 233 -16.06 22.71 -8.51
N LEU A 234 -17.10 22.24 -9.20
CA LEU A 234 -18.43 22.08 -8.61
C LEU A 234 -18.45 20.84 -7.71
N ALA A 235 -18.94 21.04 -6.49
CA ALA A 235 -19.11 20.03 -5.47
C ALA A 235 -20.50 20.12 -4.85
N VAL A 236 -20.88 19.09 -4.12
CA VAL A 236 -22.10 19.06 -3.31
C VAL A 236 -21.78 18.72 -1.87
N VAL A 237 -22.47 19.36 -0.93
CA VAL A 237 -22.38 19.05 0.52
C VAL A 237 -23.75 18.65 1.05
N GLY A 238 -23.78 17.72 2.01
CA GLY A 238 -25.00 17.33 2.71
C GLY A 238 -25.23 18.18 3.96
N GLU A 239 -26.46 18.19 4.45
CA GLU A 239 -26.81 18.91 5.69
C GLU A 239 -26.13 18.31 6.93
N SER A 240 -25.99 16.99 6.99
CA SER A 240 -25.35 16.30 8.13
C SER A 240 -23.82 16.35 8.09
N ASN A 241 -23.23 16.51 6.90
CA ASN A 241 -21.80 16.44 6.72
C ASN A 241 -21.34 17.39 5.61
N SER A 242 -20.50 18.35 6.00
CA SER A 242 -20.01 19.44 5.16
C SER A 242 -18.85 19.06 4.24
N VAL A 243 -18.45 17.78 4.19
CA VAL A 243 -17.39 17.32 3.28
C VAL A 243 -17.89 17.42 1.84
N PRO A 244 -17.24 18.23 0.97
CA PRO A 244 -17.66 18.40 -0.41
C PRO A 244 -17.37 17.17 -1.25
N ILE A 245 -18.38 16.69 -1.97
CA ILE A 245 -18.26 15.63 -2.96
C ILE A 245 -18.23 16.29 -4.34
N LEU A 246 -17.08 16.22 -5.02
CA LEU A 246 -16.94 16.77 -6.37
C LEU A 246 -17.85 16.04 -7.36
N LEU A 247 -18.54 16.79 -8.22
CA LEU A 247 -19.36 16.27 -9.32
C LEU A 247 -18.50 16.01 -10.57
N ASP A 248 -18.86 14.97 -11.31
CA ASP A 248 -18.29 14.66 -12.62
C ASP A 248 -19.13 15.31 -13.74
N GLN A 249 -18.50 15.55 -14.89
CA GLN A 249 -19.13 16.16 -16.07
C GLN A 249 -20.35 15.40 -16.59
N ASN A 250 -20.44 14.09 -16.35
CA ASN A 250 -21.60 13.28 -16.73
C ASN A 250 -22.65 13.17 -15.61
N PHE A 251 -22.49 13.92 -14.50
CA PHE A 251 -23.38 13.92 -13.34
C PHE A 251 -23.67 12.52 -12.76
N THR A 252 -22.77 11.54 -12.93
CA THR A 252 -23.00 10.15 -12.53
C THR A 252 -22.80 9.89 -11.04
N ARG A 253 -22.29 10.86 -10.30
CA ARG A 253 -22.03 10.75 -8.85
C ARG A 253 -23.27 10.94 -7.97
N CYS A 254 -24.36 11.51 -8.50
CA CYS A 254 -25.64 11.59 -7.81
C CYS A 254 -26.77 11.15 -8.75
N ASP A 255 -27.91 10.78 -8.19
CA ASP A 255 -29.09 10.33 -8.93
C ASP A 255 -29.90 11.48 -9.54
N PHE A 256 -29.26 12.33 -10.33
CA PHE A 256 -29.94 13.40 -11.06
C PHE A 256 -30.90 12.84 -12.12
N THR A 257 -32.04 13.51 -12.34
CA THR A 257 -32.90 13.24 -13.49
C THR A 257 -32.34 13.90 -14.75
N TYR A 258 -32.81 13.46 -15.93
CA TYR A 258 -32.40 14.06 -17.20
C TYR A 258 -32.72 15.56 -17.25
N ASP A 259 -33.90 15.95 -16.81
CA ASP A 259 -34.34 17.35 -16.80
C ASP A 259 -33.47 18.22 -15.87
N GLU A 260 -33.07 17.67 -14.71
CA GLU A 260 -32.18 18.35 -13.76
C GLU A 260 -30.76 18.51 -14.33
N MET A 261 -30.24 17.49 -15.02
CA MET A 261 -28.94 17.57 -15.71
C MET A 261 -28.95 18.64 -16.80
N GLU A 262 -29.99 18.68 -17.64
CA GLU A 262 -30.11 19.67 -18.72
C GLU A 262 -30.20 21.10 -18.16
N ALA A 263 -30.94 21.29 -17.06
CA ALA A 263 -31.03 22.59 -16.41
C ALA A 263 -29.68 23.05 -15.83
N LEU A 264 -28.92 22.14 -15.23
CA LEU A 264 -27.57 22.43 -14.72
C LEU A 264 -26.58 22.74 -15.86
N GLU A 265 -26.62 21.99 -16.97
CA GLU A 265 -25.78 22.25 -18.15
C GLU A 265 -26.05 23.64 -18.76
N LYS A 266 -27.32 24.08 -18.80
CA LYS A 266 -27.68 25.43 -19.28
C LYS A 266 -27.14 26.55 -18.39
N VAL A 267 -26.96 26.32 -17.09
CA VAL A 267 -26.38 27.30 -16.16
C VAL A 267 -24.85 27.31 -16.21
N LEU A 268 -24.24 26.18 -16.57
CA LEU A 268 -22.79 25.99 -16.62
C LEU A 268 -22.16 26.34 -17.98
N SER A 269 -22.97 26.49 -19.04
CA SER A 269 -22.56 26.97 -20.38
C SER A 269 -22.49 28.49 -20.46
#